data_AF-A0A7X9WI96-F1
#
_entry.id   AF-A0A7X9WI96-F1
#
_cell.length_a   1.000
_cell.length_b   1.000
_cell.length_c   1.000
_cell.angle_alpha   90.00
_cell.angle_beta   90.00
_cell.angle_gamma   90.00
#
_symmetry.space_group_name_H-M   'P 1'
#
loop_
_entity.id
_entity.type
_entity.pdbx_description
1 polymer ?
#
loop_
_entity_poly.entity_id
_entity_poly.type
_entity_poly.pdbx_seq_one_letter_code
_entity_poly.pdbx_strand_id
1 'polypeptide(L)'
;MSAVKAEPTSKPPRKAGQTLPPGLTELELYRVYLDYVRHENELINQRNTWFLAAQGFLIAAGGFLLQNGFTVVASVWFDISYATLINAGKYWTMWLVCCWSGIVVSRQALRSIYGARKSQEALEVLWLKASSPSVRAILPDLRGGKDAPPASEDREGRGIGRGLSSYTLRLWWGGGALSCIFALVVGVRHALT
;
A
#
# COMPACT_ATOMS: atom_id res chain seq x y z
N MET A 1 0.99 11.89 23.78
CA MET A 1 0.71 10.84 22.77
C MET A 1 0.63 9.51 23.49
N SER A 2 -0.60 9.08 23.84
CA SER A 2 -0.83 7.85 24.59
C SER A 2 -0.65 6.64 23.68
N ALA A 3 0.23 5.72 24.08
CA ALA A 3 0.44 4.47 23.40
C ALA A 3 -0.87 3.66 23.38
N VAL A 4 -1.46 3.48 22.21
CA VAL A 4 -2.56 2.53 21.99
C VAL A 4 -1.97 1.14 22.20
N LYS A 5 -2.29 0.56 23.35
CA LYS A 5 -1.92 -0.80 23.74
C LYS A 5 -2.66 -1.74 22.77
N ALA A 6 -1.96 -2.27 21.77
CA ALA A 6 -2.51 -3.22 20.82
C ALA A 6 -2.99 -4.46 21.58
N GLU A 7 -4.30 -4.66 21.61
CA GLU A 7 -4.92 -5.86 22.15
C GLU A 7 -4.64 -7.03 21.19
N PRO A 8 -4.06 -8.14 21.65
CA PRO A 8 -3.76 -9.28 20.79
C PRO A 8 -5.06 -10.00 20.45
N THR A 9 -5.71 -9.60 19.36
CA THR A 9 -6.85 -10.31 18.77
C THR A 9 -6.39 -11.51 17.95
N SER A 10 -5.60 -12.41 18.55
CA SER A 10 -5.40 -13.76 18.03
C SER A 10 -6.32 -14.73 18.78
N LYS A 11 -7.64 -14.57 18.60
CA LYS A 11 -8.52 -15.71 18.87
C LYS A 11 -8.15 -16.80 17.85
N PRO A 12 -7.86 -18.04 18.29
CA PRO A 12 -7.50 -19.12 17.38
C PRO A 12 -8.62 -19.36 16.35
N PRO A 13 -8.31 -19.91 15.16
CA PRO A 13 -9.33 -20.24 14.18
C PRO A 13 -10.38 -21.15 14.83
N ARG A 14 -11.59 -20.62 14.95
CA ARG A 14 -12.75 -21.33 15.50
C ARG A 14 -12.93 -22.60 14.67
N LYS A 15 -12.83 -23.77 15.31
CA LYS A 15 -12.91 -25.09 14.66
C LYS A 15 -14.13 -25.12 13.71
N ALA A 16 -13.87 -25.47 12.45
CA ALA A 16 -14.91 -25.72 11.45
C ALA A 16 -15.86 -26.79 11.99
N GLY A 17 -17.08 -26.41 12.31
CA GLY A 17 -18.06 -27.29 12.98
C GLY A 17 -18.92 -26.62 14.04
N GLN A 18 -18.80 -25.31 14.29
CA GLN A 18 -19.80 -24.62 15.09
C GLN A 18 -21.08 -24.43 14.29
N THR A 19 -22.10 -25.20 14.68
CA THR A 19 -23.49 -24.91 14.37
C THR A 19 -23.82 -23.49 14.80
N LEU A 20 -24.67 -22.81 14.01
CA LEU A 20 -25.15 -21.46 14.34
C LEU A 20 -25.62 -21.42 15.80
N PRO A 21 -25.33 -20.36 16.56
CA PRO A 21 -25.90 -20.20 17.89
C PRO A 21 -27.43 -20.35 17.78
N PRO A 22 -28.05 -21.18 18.64
CA PRO A 22 -29.48 -21.47 18.55
C PRO A 22 -30.27 -20.17 18.68
N GLY A 23 -30.96 -19.78 17.60
CA GLY A 23 -31.78 -18.57 17.53
C GLY A 23 -31.35 -17.54 16.49
N LEU A 24 -30.18 -17.67 15.86
CA LEU A 24 -29.76 -16.74 14.80
C LEU A 24 -30.39 -17.17 13.45
N THR A 25 -31.20 -16.30 12.87
CA THR A 25 -31.79 -16.54 11.54
C THR A 25 -30.72 -16.43 10.45
N GLU A 26 -30.85 -17.19 9.34
CA GLU A 26 -29.91 -17.08 8.21
C GLU A 26 -29.83 -15.65 7.64
N LEU A 27 -30.93 -14.87 7.76
CA LEU A 27 -30.98 -13.46 7.39
C LEU A 27 -30.12 -12.58 8.32
N GLU A 28 -30.16 -12.80 9.63
CA GLU A 28 -29.29 -12.09 10.58
C GLU A 28 -27.81 -12.42 10.34
N LEU A 29 -27.49 -13.68 10.05
CA LEU A 29 -26.14 -14.08 9.69
C LEU A 29 -25.67 -13.35 8.42
N TYR A 30 -26.54 -13.24 7.41
CA TYR A 30 -26.23 -12.48 6.20
C TYR A 30 -26.01 -10.99 6.47
N ARG A 31 -26.83 -10.37 7.32
CA ARG A 31 -26.66 -8.95 7.70
C ARG A 31 -25.32 -8.71 8.39
N VAL A 32 -24.97 -9.55 9.36
CA VAL A 32 -23.66 -9.47 10.05
C VAL A 32 -22.50 -9.65 9.07
N TYR A 33 -22.61 -10.61 8.15
CA TYR A 33 -21.62 -10.80 7.10
C TYR A 33 -21.48 -9.55 6.21
N LEU A 34 -22.60 -8.96 5.78
CA LEU A 34 -22.61 -7.82 4.88
C LEU A 34 -22.05 -6.56 5.55
N ASP A 35 -22.39 -6.32 6.82
CA ASP A 35 -21.84 -5.22 7.61
C ASP A 35 -20.32 -5.39 7.80
N TYR A 36 -19.85 -6.62 8.03
CA TYR A 36 -18.42 -6.91 8.10
C TYR A 36 -17.71 -6.61 6.76
N VAL A 37 -18.28 -7.04 5.64
CA VAL A 37 -17.71 -6.77 4.29
C VAL A 37 -17.65 -5.27 4.02
N ARG A 38 -18.70 -4.52 4.38
CA ARG A 38 -18.71 -3.05 4.26
C ARG A 38 -17.60 -2.42 5.09
N HIS A 39 -17.43 -2.84 6.34
CA HIS A 39 -16.39 -2.33 7.21
C HIS A 39 -14.97 -2.60 6.65
N GLU A 40 -14.70 -3.81 6.15
CA GLU A 40 -13.40 -4.12 5.52
C GLU A 40 -13.15 -3.29 4.26
N ASN A 41 -14.18 -3.08 3.43
CA ASN A 41 -14.08 -2.24 2.24
C ASN A 41 -13.77 -0.78 2.61
N GLU A 42 -14.39 -0.25 3.66
CA GLU A 42 -14.13 1.10 4.16
C GLU A 42 -12.68 1.23 4.67
N LEU A 43 -12.19 0.23 5.42
CA LEU A 43 -10.80 0.19 5.87
C LEU A 43 -9.81 0.15 4.70
N ILE A 44 -10.09 -0.64 3.65
CA ILE A 44 -9.26 -0.69 2.44
C ILE A 44 -9.25 0.67 1.74
N ASN A 45 -10.41 1.31 1.59
CA ASN A 45 -10.52 2.62 0.97
C ASN A 45 -9.71 3.67 1.75
N GLN A 46 -9.89 3.73 3.08
CA GLN A 46 -9.16 4.65 3.94
C GLN A 46 -7.63 4.43 3.86
N ARG A 47 -7.18 3.16 3.86
CA ARG A 47 -5.75 2.81 3.69
C ARG A 47 -5.21 3.26 2.33
N ASN A 48 -5.98 3.07 1.26
CA ASN A 48 -5.59 3.52 -0.08
C ASN A 48 -5.50 5.05 -0.17
N THR A 49 -6.45 5.78 0.45
CA THR A 49 -6.42 7.25 0.52
C THR A 49 -5.17 7.74 1.24
N TRP A 50 -4.86 7.19 2.42
CA TRP A 50 -3.65 7.57 3.16
C TRP A 50 -2.36 7.21 2.42
N PHE A 51 -2.34 6.06 1.74
CA PHE A 51 -1.22 5.66 0.90
C PHE A 51 -1.00 6.66 -0.25
N LEU A 52 -2.06 7.03 -0.97
CA LEU A 52 -2.01 8.02 -2.04
C LEU A 52 -1.53 9.38 -1.54
N ALA A 53 -2.06 9.85 -0.40
CA ALA A 53 -1.65 11.12 0.20
C ALA A 53 -0.16 11.11 0.58
N ALA A 54 0.32 10.04 1.22
CA ALA A 54 1.72 9.89 1.59
C ALA A 54 2.65 9.85 0.36
N GLN A 55 2.26 9.11 -0.68
CA GLN A 55 3.02 9.03 -1.94
C GLN A 55 3.04 10.38 -2.67
N GLY A 56 1.90 11.08 -2.74
CA GLY A 56 1.83 12.42 -3.33
C GLY A 56 2.73 13.42 -2.60
N PHE A 57 2.71 13.40 -1.27
CA PHE A 57 3.61 14.22 -0.45
C PHE A 57 5.09 13.90 -0.72
N LEU A 58 5.47 12.62 -0.72
CA LEU A 58 6.85 12.20 -0.98
C LEU A 58 7.31 12.56 -2.38
N ILE A 59 6.46 12.42 -3.40
CA ILE A 59 6.78 12.82 -4.77
C ILE A 59 6.99 14.34 -4.85
N ALA A 60 6.12 15.14 -4.22
CA ALA A 60 6.26 16.59 -4.19
C ALA A 60 7.53 17.05 -3.46
N ALA A 61 7.78 16.52 -2.25
CA ALA A 61 8.99 16.78 -1.49
C ALA A 61 10.24 16.32 -2.26
N GLY A 62 10.15 15.17 -2.91
CA GLY A 62 11.16 14.61 -3.77
C GLY A 62 11.51 15.51 -4.96
N GLY A 63 10.50 16.02 -5.67
CA GLY A 63 10.68 16.97 -6.77
C GLY A 63 11.37 18.26 -6.31
N PHE A 64 10.97 18.81 -5.16
CA PHE A 64 11.61 19.98 -4.57
C PHE A 64 13.08 19.71 -4.21
N LEU A 65 13.39 18.54 -3.63
CA LEU A 65 14.76 18.15 -3.30
C LEU A 65 15.63 17.99 -4.55
N LEU A 66 15.10 17.35 -5.60
CA LEU A 66 15.81 17.18 -6.86
C LEU A 66 16.05 18.53 -7.55
N GLN A 67 15.06 19.41 -7.59
CA GLN A 67 15.20 20.74 -8.19
C GLN A 67 16.33 21.53 -7.52
N ASN A 68 16.36 21.60 -6.19
CA ASN A 68 17.43 22.28 -5.46
C ASN A 68 18.77 21.51 -5.49
N GLY A 69 18.72 20.18 -5.54
CA GLY A 69 19.91 19.36 -5.70
C GLY A 69 20.61 19.63 -7.03
N PHE A 70 19.86 19.71 -8.13
CA PHE A 70 20.42 19.98 -9.45
C PHE A 70 20.99 21.39 -9.59
N THR A 71 20.37 22.40 -8.97
CA THR A 71 20.94 23.77 -9.00
C THR A 71 22.29 23.83 -8.28
N VAL A 72 22.44 23.13 -7.16
CA VAL A 72 23.71 23.05 -6.43
C VAL A 72 24.73 22.18 -7.15
N VAL A 73 24.33 21.05 -7.72
CA VAL A 73 25.23 20.20 -8.52
C VAL A 73 25.75 20.94 -9.75
N ALA A 74 24.90 21.72 -10.42
CA ALA A 74 25.31 22.53 -11.56
C ALA A 74 26.41 23.52 -11.17
N SER A 75 26.34 24.15 -9.99
CA SER A 75 27.40 25.04 -9.52
C SER A 75 28.70 24.30 -9.17
N VAL A 76 28.64 23.09 -8.60
CA VAL A 76 29.84 22.24 -8.39
C VAL A 76 30.58 21.94 -9.69
N TRP A 77 29.84 21.80 -10.80
CA TRP A 77 30.45 21.48 -12.09
C TRP A 77 31.33 22.61 -12.65
N PHE A 78 31.01 23.85 -12.30
CA PHE A 78 31.74 25.04 -12.76
C PHE A 78 32.73 25.57 -11.71
N ASP A 79 32.42 25.42 -10.41
CA ASP A 79 33.27 25.87 -9.31
C ASP A 79 33.32 24.82 -8.19
N ILE A 80 34.51 24.25 -7.97
CA ILE A 80 34.76 23.23 -6.94
C ILE A 80 35.11 23.93 -5.63
N SER A 81 34.08 24.49 -4.98
CA SER A 81 34.19 24.93 -3.59
C SER A 81 33.73 23.83 -2.64
N TYR A 82 34.47 23.63 -1.54
CA TYR A 82 34.15 22.64 -0.50
C TYR A 82 32.75 22.86 0.10
N ALA A 83 32.33 24.12 0.23
CA ALA A 83 30.99 24.46 0.73
C ALA A 83 29.89 23.97 -0.23
N THR A 84 30.10 24.07 -1.54
CA THR A 84 29.14 23.62 -2.55
C THR A 84 29.04 22.10 -2.57
N LEU A 85 30.16 21.39 -2.38
CA LEU A 85 30.21 19.93 -2.24
C LEU A 85 29.42 19.42 -1.03
N ILE A 86 29.58 20.06 0.14
CA ILE A 86 28.79 19.70 1.34
C ILE A 86 27.30 19.91 1.08
N ASN A 87 26.92 21.05 0.48
CA ASN A 87 25.52 21.34 0.19
C ASN A 87 24.93 20.32 -0.80
N ALA A 88 25.67 19.95 -1.85
CA ALA A 88 25.26 18.90 -2.78
C ALA A 88 25.05 17.56 -2.07
N GLY A 89 25.99 17.17 -1.21
CA GLY A 89 25.90 15.97 -0.38
C GLY A 89 24.65 15.98 0.51
N LYS A 90 24.33 17.12 1.15
CA LYS A 90 23.13 17.28 1.97
C LYS A 90 21.85 17.02 1.18
N TYR A 91 21.64 17.69 0.04
CA TYR A 91 20.44 17.45 -0.78
C TYR A 91 20.33 15.99 -1.24
N TRP A 92 21.47 15.38 -1.56
CA TRP A 92 21.50 13.97 -1.95
C TRP A 92 21.11 13.02 -0.83
N THR A 93 21.64 13.22 0.37
CA THR A 93 21.25 12.44 1.55
C THR A 93 19.77 12.59 1.87
N MET A 94 19.22 13.81 1.78
CA MET A 94 17.80 14.06 1.99
C MET A 94 16.94 13.34 0.93
N TRP A 95 17.38 13.32 -0.33
CA TRP A 95 16.72 12.57 -1.40
C TRP A 95 16.74 11.06 -1.15
N LEU A 96 17.88 10.49 -0.71
CA LEU A 96 17.96 9.06 -0.37
C LEU A 96 17.04 8.69 0.81
N VAL A 97 16.93 9.55 1.82
CA VAL A 97 15.97 9.38 2.92
C VAL A 97 14.53 9.41 2.39
N CYS A 98 14.23 10.30 1.44
CA CYS A 98 12.93 10.35 0.77
C CYS A 98 12.64 9.03 0.02
N CYS A 99 13.58 8.53 -0.79
CA CYS A 99 13.43 7.25 -1.49
C CYS A 99 13.23 6.07 -0.52
N TRP A 100 14.02 6.02 0.56
CA TRP A 100 13.87 4.98 1.58
C TRP A 100 12.47 5.00 2.22
N SER A 101 12.00 6.20 2.59
CA SER A 101 10.65 6.35 3.17
C SER A 101 9.57 5.91 2.17
N GLY A 102 9.72 6.24 0.88
CA GLY A 102 8.83 5.78 -0.19
C GLY A 102 8.79 4.26 -0.30
N ILE A 103 9.94 3.57 -0.22
CA ILE A 103 10.02 2.10 -0.20
C ILE A 103 9.28 1.51 1.00
N VAL A 104 9.48 2.08 2.19
CA VAL A 104 8.83 1.60 3.44
C VAL A 104 7.31 1.75 3.34
N VAL A 105 6.82 2.92 2.93
CA VAL A 105 5.38 3.20 2.77
C VAL A 105 4.76 2.26 1.72
N SER A 106 5.40 2.07 0.56
CA SER A 106 4.92 1.12 -0.47
C SER A 106 4.87 -0.32 0.03
N ARG A 107 5.88 -0.77 0.80
CA ARG A 107 5.88 -2.12 1.40
C ARG A 107 4.78 -2.30 2.45
N GLN A 108 4.56 -1.29 3.30
CA GLN A 108 3.50 -1.35 4.31
C GLN A 108 2.12 -1.40 3.67
N ALA A 109 1.89 -0.61 2.61
CA ALA A 109 0.64 -0.65 1.84
C ALA A 109 0.42 -2.03 1.20
N LEU A 110 1.44 -2.62 0.56
CA LEU A 110 1.34 -3.96 -0.02
C LEU A 110 0.96 -5.03 1.01
N ARG A 111 1.59 -5.01 2.19
CA ARG A 111 1.27 -5.93 3.29
C ARG A 111 -0.16 -5.74 3.77
N SER A 112 -0.60 -4.49 3.92
CA SER A 112 -1.95 -4.19 4.37
C SER A 112 -3.02 -4.63 3.37
N ILE A 113 -2.82 -4.38 2.07
CA ILE A 113 -3.74 -4.80 1.01
C ILE A 113 -3.77 -6.33 0.93
N TYR A 114 -2.61 -7.00 1.06
CA TYR A 114 -2.55 -8.45 1.04
C TYR A 114 -3.28 -9.08 2.24
N GLY A 115 -3.09 -8.51 3.44
CA GLY A 115 -3.79 -8.95 4.65
C GLY A 115 -5.30 -8.86 4.52
N ALA A 116 -5.80 -7.72 4.02
CA ALA A 116 -7.23 -7.49 3.83
C ALA A 116 -7.84 -8.43 2.77
N ARG A 117 -7.09 -8.80 1.72
CA ARG A 117 -7.56 -9.80 0.75
C ARG A 117 -7.68 -11.18 1.37
N LYS A 118 -6.67 -11.58 2.14
CA LYS A 118 -6.66 -12.89 2.77
C LYS A 118 -7.81 -13.03 3.77
N SER A 119 -8.19 -11.96 4.48
CA SER A 119 -9.37 -11.99 5.34
C SER A 119 -10.68 -12.08 4.54
N GLN A 120 -10.81 -11.35 3.43
CA GLN A 120 -11.98 -11.44 2.56
C GLN A 120 -12.15 -12.84 1.94
N GLU A 121 -11.09 -13.43 1.40
CA GLU A 121 -11.10 -14.79 0.84
C GLU A 121 -11.47 -15.83 1.91
N ALA A 122 -10.91 -15.70 3.12
CA ALA A 122 -11.25 -16.58 4.23
C ALA A 122 -12.72 -16.45 4.64
N LEU A 123 -13.26 -15.23 4.63
CA LEU A 123 -14.65 -14.96 4.96
C LEU A 123 -15.61 -15.52 3.90
N GLU A 124 -15.29 -15.39 2.62
CA GLU A 124 -16.07 -15.96 1.51
C GLU A 124 -16.16 -17.48 1.64
N VAL A 125 -15.05 -18.15 1.97
CA VAL A 125 -15.03 -19.60 2.22
C VAL A 125 -15.88 -19.98 3.43
N LEU A 126 -15.82 -19.21 4.52
CA LEU A 126 -16.64 -19.47 5.71
C LEU A 126 -18.14 -19.25 5.41
N TRP A 127 -18.48 -18.21 4.66
CA TRP A 127 -19.83 -17.92 4.23
C TRP A 127 -20.42 -19.02 3.34
N LEU A 128 -19.64 -19.51 2.36
CA LEU A 128 -20.06 -20.61 1.48
C LEU A 128 -20.28 -21.93 2.24
N LYS A 129 -19.54 -22.15 3.34
CA LYS A 129 -19.72 -23.31 4.23
C LYS A 129 -20.92 -23.18 5.15
N ALA A 130 -21.23 -21.97 5.62
CA ALA A 130 -22.32 -21.70 6.55
C ALA A 130 -23.68 -21.54 5.87
N SER A 131 -23.72 -21.12 4.59
CA SER A 131 -24.96 -20.81 3.88
C SER A 131 -25.61 -22.04 3.20
N SER A 132 -26.91 -22.19 3.40
CA SER A 132 -27.71 -23.20 2.69
C SER A 132 -27.77 -22.90 1.18
N PRO A 133 -27.92 -23.93 0.30
CA PRO A 133 -28.01 -23.74 -1.15
C PRO A 133 -29.20 -22.87 -1.57
N SER A 134 -30.31 -22.96 -0.84
CA SER A 134 -31.54 -22.18 -1.06
C SER A 134 -31.32 -20.68 -0.82
N VAL A 135 -30.60 -20.31 0.24
CA VAL A 135 -30.28 -18.90 0.53
C VAL A 135 -29.29 -18.33 -0.49
N ARG A 136 -28.32 -19.13 -0.95
CA ARG A 136 -27.40 -18.74 -2.02
C ARG A 136 -28.10 -18.44 -3.35
N ALA A 137 -29.27 -19.03 -3.61
CA ALA A 137 -30.04 -18.79 -4.83
C ALA A 137 -30.86 -17.47 -4.78
N ILE A 138 -31.19 -17.00 -3.57
CA ILE A 138 -32.05 -15.82 -3.35
C ILE A 138 -31.21 -14.56 -3.12
N LEU A 139 -30.05 -14.69 -2.48
CA LEU A 139 -29.20 -13.55 -2.18
C LEU A 139 -28.44 -13.10 -3.44
N PRO A 140 -28.31 -11.78 -3.65
CA PRO A 140 -27.51 -11.26 -4.76
C PRO A 140 -26.06 -11.75 -4.61
N ASP A 141 -25.48 -12.17 -5.74
CA ASP A 141 -24.07 -12.55 -5.77
C ASP A 141 -23.25 -11.35 -5.29
N LEU A 142 -22.36 -11.60 -4.33
CA LEU A 142 -21.55 -10.58 -3.66
C LEU A 142 -20.55 -9.90 -4.61
N ARG A 143 -20.37 -10.49 -5.80
CA ARG A 143 -19.59 -9.94 -6.91
C ARG A 143 -20.35 -8.89 -7.73
N GLY A 144 -21.58 -8.58 -7.33
CA GLY A 144 -22.44 -7.61 -7.98
C GLY A 144 -23.12 -8.22 -9.20
N GLY A 145 -24.36 -8.69 -9.03
CA GLY A 145 -25.33 -8.94 -10.11
C GLY A 145 -24.94 -10.03 -11.13
N LYS A 146 -25.87 -10.95 -11.40
CA LYS A 146 -25.72 -11.99 -12.44
C LYS A 146 -25.43 -11.45 -13.85
N ASP A 147 -25.62 -10.15 -14.07
CA ASP A 147 -25.46 -9.47 -15.36
C ASP A 147 -24.26 -8.51 -15.41
N ALA A 148 -23.49 -8.37 -14.33
CA ALA A 148 -22.23 -7.64 -14.40
C ALA A 148 -21.19 -8.49 -15.16
N PRO A 149 -20.46 -7.92 -16.13
CA PRO A 149 -19.47 -8.65 -16.89
C PRO A 149 -18.45 -9.34 -15.95
N PRO A 150 -18.00 -10.55 -16.31
CA PRO A 150 -17.35 -11.47 -15.38
C PRO A 150 -16.02 -10.91 -14.90
N ALA A 151 -15.92 -10.62 -13.61
CA ALA A 151 -14.66 -10.48 -12.89
C ALA A 151 -13.68 -9.41 -13.39
N SER A 152 -13.99 -8.62 -14.42
CA SER A 152 -13.07 -7.64 -15.02
C SER A 152 -13.07 -6.31 -14.28
N GLU A 153 -14.24 -5.77 -13.92
CA GLU A 153 -14.37 -4.50 -13.18
C GLU A 153 -13.86 -4.64 -11.73
N ASP A 154 -14.22 -5.75 -11.09
CA ASP A 154 -13.77 -6.07 -9.75
C ASP A 154 -12.26 -6.46 -9.75
N ARG A 155 -11.71 -6.93 -10.88
CA ARG A 155 -10.24 -7.01 -11.10
C ARG A 155 -9.61 -5.65 -11.30
N GLU A 156 -10.32 -4.67 -11.84
CA GLU A 156 -9.79 -3.35 -12.17
C GLU A 156 -9.57 -2.52 -10.89
N GLY A 157 -10.58 -2.43 -10.01
CA GLY A 157 -10.43 -1.81 -8.68
C GLY A 157 -9.40 -2.52 -7.79
N ARG A 158 -9.38 -3.87 -7.82
CA ARG A 158 -8.36 -4.67 -7.12
C ARG A 158 -6.98 -4.56 -7.77
N GLY A 159 -6.90 -4.31 -9.07
CA GLY A 159 -5.66 -4.17 -9.83
C GLY A 159 -4.98 -2.85 -9.49
N ILE A 160 -5.76 -1.77 -9.43
CA ILE A 160 -5.25 -0.41 -9.21
C ILE A 160 -4.44 -0.31 -7.91
N GLY A 161 -4.95 -0.79 -6.76
CA GLY A 161 -4.23 -0.68 -5.49
C GLY A 161 -2.88 -1.45 -5.47
N ARG A 162 -2.84 -2.64 -6.08
CA ARG A 162 -1.62 -3.45 -6.18
C ARG A 162 -0.65 -2.92 -7.24
N GLY A 163 -1.19 -2.49 -8.38
CA GLY A 163 -0.45 -1.91 -9.49
C GLY A 163 0.23 -0.62 -9.06
N LEU A 164 -0.50 0.27 -8.40
CA LEU A 164 0.01 1.54 -7.91
C LEU A 164 1.09 1.37 -6.82
N SER A 165 0.87 0.49 -5.85
CA SER A 165 1.86 0.23 -4.80
C SER A 165 3.13 -0.45 -5.35
N SER A 166 2.99 -1.31 -6.36
CA SER A 166 4.14 -1.89 -7.07
C SER A 166 4.87 -0.87 -7.95
N TYR A 167 4.13 0.00 -8.62
CA TYR A 167 4.66 1.07 -9.45
C TYR A 167 5.48 2.06 -8.62
N THR A 168 4.90 2.58 -7.53
CA THR A 168 5.59 3.48 -6.60
C THR A 168 6.82 2.81 -5.98
N LEU A 169 6.74 1.52 -5.61
CA LEU A 169 7.92 0.80 -5.13
C LEU A 169 9.05 0.80 -6.17
N ARG A 170 8.73 0.52 -7.44
CA ARG A 170 9.71 0.56 -8.55
C ARG A 170 10.25 1.97 -8.78
N LEU A 171 9.39 2.99 -8.70
CA LEU A 171 9.78 4.39 -8.80
C LEU A 171 10.84 4.75 -7.75
N TRP A 172 10.60 4.40 -6.48
CA TRP A 172 11.53 4.71 -5.40
C TRP A 172 12.82 3.91 -5.45
N TRP A 173 12.76 2.63 -5.85
CA TRP A 173 13.95 1.83 -6.09
C TRP A 173 14.78 2.36 -7.24
N GLY A 174 14.13 2.70 -8.36
CA GLY A 174 14.79 3.29 -9.53
C GLY A 174 15.44 4.63 -9.20
N GLY A 175 14.72 5.51 -8.52
CA GLY A 175 15.24 6.80 -8.05
C GLY A 175 16.45 6.65 -7.13
N GLY A 176 16.37 5.76 -6.14
CA GLY A 176 17.50 5.49 -5.24
C GLY A 176 18.71 4.87 -5.96
N ALA A 177 18.49 3.94 -6.89
CA ALA A 177 19.56 3.30 -7.65
C ALA A 177 20.29 4.28 -8.58
N LEU A 178 19.53 5.11 -9.32
CA LEU A 178 20.09 6.19 -10.13
C LEU A 178 20.92 7.15 -9.27
N SER A 179 20.48 7.38 -8.02
CA SER A 179 21.22 8.23 -7.11
C SER A 179 22.55 7.62 -6.64
N CYS A 180 22.62 6.31 -6.42
CA CYS A 180 23.90 5.67 -6.12
C CYS A 180 24.88 5.78 -7.31
N ILE A 181 24.38 5.59 -8.54
CA ILE A 181 25.20 5.71 -9.75
C ILE A 181 25.76 7.11 -9.89
N PHE A 182 24.94 8.14 -9.72
CA PHE A 182 25.40 9.52 -9.85
C PHE A 182 26.42 9.90 -8.77
N ALA A 183 26.23 9.47 -7.52
CA ALA A 183 27.22 9.68 -6.45
C ALA A 183 28.57 9.01 -6.78
N LEU A 184 28.55 7.80 -7.35
CA LEU A 184 29.76 7.12 -7.81
C LEU A 184 30.46 7.90 -8.93
N VAL A 185 29.72 8.39 -9.92
CA VAL A 185 30.29 9.16 -11.04
C VAL A 185 30.96 10.46 -10.55
N VAL A 186 30.29 11.20 -9.66
CA VAL A 186 30.86 12.43 -9.08
C VAL A 186 32.09 12.12 -8.24
N GLY A 187 32.05 11.05 -7.43
CA GLY A 187 33.18 10.62 -6.61
C GLY A 187 34.41 10.21 -7.44
N VAL A 188 34.21 9.42 -8.50
CA VAL A 188 35.30 9.01 -9.40
C VAL A 188 35.92 10.22 -10.10
N ARG A 189 35.10 11.16 -10.58
CA ARG A 189 35.62 12.38 -11.22
C ARG A 189 36.52 13.18 -10.28
N HIS A 190 36.08 13.38 -9.03
CA HIS A 190 36.89 14.10 -8.05
C HIS A 190 38.19 13.36 -7.70
N ALA A 191 38.22 12.03 -7.74
CA ALA A 191 39.44 11.28 -7.51
C ALA A 191 40.48 11.40 -8.64
N LEU A 192 40.05 11.82 -9.85
CA LEU A 192 40.90 11.93 -11.04
C LEU A 192 41.42 13.36 -11.31
N THR A 193 40.84 14.36 -10.65
CA THR A 193 41.25 15.78 -10.73
C THR A 193 42.11 16.17 -9.54
#